data_AF-A0A2S6R0D8-F1
#
_entry.id   AF-A0A2S6R0D8-F1
#
_cell.length_a   1.000
_cell.length_b   1.000
_cell.length_c   1.000
_cell.angle_alpha   90.00
_cell.angle_beta   90.00
_cell.angle_gamma   90.00
#
_symmetry.space_group_name_H-M   'P 1'
#
loop_
_entity.id
_entity.type
_entity.pdbx_description
1 polymer ?
#
loop_
_entity_poly.entity_id
_entity_poly.type
_entity_poly.pdbx_seq_one_letter_code
_entity_poly.pdbx_strand_id
1 'polypeptide(L)' 'MRAMEWSDTGVVLSSGRHGETSSLVMLFTAAHGRHAGLVRGGQGRRARGLYQAGNVV' A
#
# COMPACT_ATOMS: atom_id res chain seq x y z
N MET A 1 15.71 12.47 12.76
CA MET A 1 15.29 11.06 12.83
C MET A 1 15.26 10.53 11.40
N ARG A 2 16.21 9.68 10.99
CA ARG A 2 16.11 9.04 9.67
C ARG A 2 14.85 8.17 9.72
N ALA A 3 13.87 8.44 8.86
CA ALA A 3 12.83 7.46 8.63
C ALA A 3 13.53 6.19 8.13
N MET A 4 13.18 5.05 8.70
CA MET A 4 13.70 3.75 8.29
C MET A 4 13.22 3.50 6.87
N GLU A 5 14.07 3.77 5.89
CA GLU A 5 13.81 3.51 4.48
C GLU A 5 14.15 2.06 4.19
N TRP A 6 13.16 1.29 3.75
CA TRP A 6 13.32 -0.08 3.33
C TRP A 6 12.47 -0.33 2.09
N SER A 7 12.86 -1.34 1.32
CA SER A 7 12.15 -1.79 0.13
C SER A 7 12.00 -3.30 0.20
N ASP A 8 10.81 -3.79 -0.14
CA ASP A 8 10.46 -5.21 -0.11
C ASP A 8 9.28 -5.42 -1.06
N THR A 9 9.08 -6.66 -1.51
CA THR A 9 7.91 -7.05 -2.30
C THR A 9 6.75 -7.35 -1.34
N GLY A 10 5.59 -6.76 -1.60
CA GLY A 10 4.41 -6.90 -0.75
C GLY A 10 3.20 -7.49 -1.47
N VAL A 11 2.42 -8.31 -0.77
CA VAL A 11 1.06 -8.66 -1.21
C VAL A 11 0.07 -7.73 -0.53
N VAL A 12 -0.84 -7.14 -1.31
CA VAL A 12 -1.93 -6.33 -0.79
C VAL A 12 -2.95 -7.21 -0.08
N LEU A 13 -3.17 -6.95 1.20
CA LEU A 13 -4.20 -7.63 2.00
C LEU A 13 -5.54 -6.91 1.89
N SER A 14 -5.51 -5.58 1.94
CA SER A 14 -6.69 -4.74 1.78
C SER A 14 -6.28 -3.33 1.38
N SER A 15 -7.20 -2.60 0.77
CA SER A 15 -7.06 -1.17 0.53
C SER A 15 -8.39 -0.46 0.79
N GLY A 16 -8.31 0.76 1.29
CA GLY A 16 -9.48 1.59 1.59
C GLY A 16 -9.20 3.05 1.30
N ARG A 17 -10.27 3.81 1.03
CA ARG A 17 -10.19 5.26 0.83
C ARG A 17 -9.67 5.94 2.10
N HIS A 18 -8.70 6.81 1.94
CA HIS A 18 -8.18 7.69 2.99
C HIS A 18 -8.21 9.14 2.49
N GLY A 19 -9.16 9.93 3.00
CA GLY A 19 -9.40 11.29 2.50
C GLY A 19 -9.90 11.28 1.05
N GLU A 20 -9.60 12.35 0.33
CA GLU A 20 -10.27 12.59 -0.96
C GLU A 20 -9.68 11.75 -2.10
N THR A 21 -8.35 11.66 -2.16
CA THR A 21 -7.61 11.03 -3.28
C THR A 21 -6.70 9.88 -2.86
N SER A 22 -6.44 9.71 -1.56
CA SER A 22 -5.45 8.74 -1.07
C SER A 22 -6.09 7.41 -0.68
N SER A 23 -5.27 6.37 -0.61
CA SER A 23 -5.66 5.05 -0.12
C SER A 23 -4.77 4.65 1.04
N LEU A 24 -5.33 4.00 2.05
CA LEU A 24 -4.57 3.27 3.06
C LEU A 24 -4.52 1.81 2.63
N VAL A 25 -3.31 1.28 2.46
CA VAL A 25 -3.05 -0.07 1.93
C VAL A 25 -2.40 -0.90 3.01
N MET A 26 -2.96 -2.08 3.29
CA MET A 26 -2.34 -3.06 4.16
C MET A 26 -1.54 -4.05 3.31
N LEU A 27 -0.27 -4.20 3.60
CA LEU A 27 0.68 -5.07 2.91
C LEU A 27 1.18 -6.16 3.85
N PHE A 28 1.49 -7.32 3.28
CA PHE A 28 2.32 -8.33 3.94
C PHE A 28 3.58 -8.53 3.11
N THR A 29 4.75 -8.39 3.74
CA THR A 29 6.04 -8.62 3.10
C THR A 29 6.80 -9.73 3.81
N ALA A 30 7.75 -10.36 3.13
CA ALA A 30 8.48 -11.50 3.67
C ALA A 30 9.41 -11.09 4.82
N ALA A 31 10.15 -9.98 4.68
CA ALA A 31 11.16 -9.59 5.66
C ALA A 31 10.60 -8.74 6.81
N HIS A 32 9.44 -8.10 6.62
CA HIS A 32 8.89 -7.15 7.58
C HIS A 32 7.51 -7.58 8.10
N GLY A 33 6.80 -8.49 7.44
CA GLY A 33 5.45 -8.90 7.84
C GLY A 33 4.42 -7.82 7.53
N ARG A 34 3.40 -7.66 8.38
CA ARG A 34 2.25 -6.80 8.08
C ARG A 34 2.54 -5.32 8.31
N HIS A 35 2.34 -4.49 7.28
CA HIS A 35 2.59 -3.06 7.30
C HIS A 35 1.45 -2.26 6.66
N ALA A 36 1.23 -1.04 7.14
CA ALA A 36 0.28 -0.09 6.55
C ALA A 36 1.03 0.99 5.76
N GLY A 37 0.58 1.29 4.54
CA GLY A 37 1.13 2.32 3.67
C GLY A 37 0.07 3.32 3.25
N LEU A 38 0.39 4.62 3.33
CA LEU A 38 -0.45 5.68 2.78
C LEU A 38 -0.04 5.96 1.34
N VAL A 39 -0.93 5.68 0.39
CA VAL A 39 -0.71 5.94 -1.03
C VAL A 39 -1.44 7.20 -1.44
N ARG A 40 -0.69 8.27 -1.73
CA ARG A 40 -1.24 9.50 -2.29
C ARG A 40 -1.73 9.26 -3.72
N GLY A 41 -2.94 9.70 -4.04
CA GLY A 41 -3.55 9.44 -5.35
C GLY A 41 -3.96 7.98 -5.59
N GLY A 42 -3.90 7.11 -4.58
CA GLY A 42 -4.23 5.68 -4.68
C GLY A 42 -5.66 5.42 -5.16
N GLN A 43 -6.59 6.37 -4.97
CA GLN A 43 -7.97 6.26 -5.49
C GLN A 43 -8.10 6.59 -6.98
N GLY A 44 -7.05 7.13 -7.60
CA GLY A 44 -7.06 7.52 -9.02
C GLY A 44 -7.21 6.31 -9.95
N ARG A 45 -7.83 6.51 -11.11
CA ARG A 45 -8.17 5.44 -12.08
C ARG A 45 -6.98 4.55 -12.44
N ARG A 46 -5.77 5.12 -12.54
CA ARG A 46 -4.53 4.40 -12.86
C ARG A 46 -3.98 3.61 -11.66
N ALA A 47 -4.15 4.11 -10.44
CA ALA A 47 -3.53 3.57 -9.23
C ALA A 47 -4.43 2.58 -8.49
N ARG A 48 -5.75 2.82 -8.45
CA ARG A 48 -6.73 1.98 -7.73
C ARG A 48 -6.64 0.50 -8.08
N GLY A 49 -6.36 0.18 -9.34
CA GLY A 49 -6.24 -1.20 -9.82
C GLY A 49 -5.00 -1.91 -9.28
N LEU A 50 -3.93 -1.18 -8.96
CA LEU A 50 -2.68 -1.75 -8.44
C LEU A 50 -2.83 -2.23 -7.00
N TYR A 51 -3.62 -1.51 -6.18
CA TYR A 51 -3.79 -1.80 -4.76
C TYR A 51 -5.01 -2.65 -4.45
N GLN A 52 -5.40 -3.55 -5.35
CA GLN A 52 -6.45 -4.53 -5.07
C GLN A 52 -5.88 -5.67 -4.21
N ALA A 53 -6.71 -6.25 -3.34
CA ALA A 53 -6.31 -7.39 -2.53
C ALA A 53 -5.83 -8.56 -3.41
N GLY A 54 -4.71 -9.17 -3.03
CA GLY A 54 -4.04 -10.24 -3.76
C GLY A 54 -2.99 -9.76 -4.78
N ASN A 55 -2.97 -8.48 -5.14
CA ASN A 55 -1.93 -7.95 -6.03
C ASN A 55 -0.57 -7.91 -5.33
N VAL A 56 0.48 -8.13 -6.10
CA VAL A 56 1.87 -7.96 -5.68
C VAL A 56 2.34 -6.56 -6.10
N VAL A 57 2.97 -5.83 -5.18
CA VAL A 57 3.49 -4.47 -5.37
C VAL A 57 4.88 -4.30 -4.77
#